data_AF-A0A3P0XAW9-F1
#
_entry.id   AF-A0A3P0XAW9-F1
#
_cell.length_a   1.000
_cell.length_b   1.000
_cell.length_c   1.000
_cell.angle_alpha   90.00
_cell.angle_beta   90.00
_cell.angle_gamma   90.00
#
_symmetry.space_group_name_H-M   'P 1'
#
loop_
_entity.id
_entity.type
_entity.pdbx_description
1 polymer ?
#
loop_
_entity_poly.entity_id
_entity_poly.type
_entity_poly.pdbx_seq_one_letter_code
_entity_poly.pdbx_strand_id
1 'polypeptide(L)'
;MRSGFASTSSWRTYDHSLRMLSSDEAEAFRLNRLAAQEGMHDAVLAMGWFYLNGVGVEADEDAAVHWYKKSARQGDERAMFSLGQIAYMQRGYGEALVWFKRAADKKHHRSLFWLGKLYWRGTGVVQNRQLAGQYFAKAAEMKLPIAQRTLRYLSRNNSPSHS
;
A
#
# COMPACT_ATOMS: atom_id res chain seq x y z
N MET A 1 -16.27 -40.05 46.06
CA MET A 1 -16.38 -40.61 44.70
C MET A 1 -16.51 -39.46 43.72
N ARG A 2 -15.83 -39.57 42.56
CA ARG A 2 -15.73 -38.67 41.39
C ARG A 2 -17.11 -38.08 41.01
N SER A 3 -17.32 -36.92 40.40
CA SER A 3 -16.69 -36.10 39.32
C SER A 3 -17.75 -34.99 39.02
N GLY A 4 -17.55 -33.84 38.40
CA GLY A 4 -16.48 -33.21 37.64
C GLY A 4 -17.04 -31.92 37.02
N PHE A 5 -16.18 -30.91 36.94
CA PHE A 5 -16.13 -29.66 36.16
C PHE A 5 -17.30 -29.11 35.32
N ALA A 6 -17.34 -27.77 35.37
CA ALA A 6 -18.09 -26.82 34.55
C ALA A 6 -17.73 -26.85 33.05
N SER A 7 -18.63 -26.33 32.20
CA SER A 7 -18.27 -25.28 31.21
C SER A 7 -19.48 -24.75 30.44
N THR A 8 -19.51 -23.43 30.31
CA THR A 8 -20.41 -22.57 29.55
C THR A 8 -20.30 -22.79 28.04
N SER A 9 -21.41 -23.09 27.37
CA SER A 9 -21.51 -23.07 25.91
C SER A 9 -22.00 -21.71 25.41
N SER A 10 -21.08 -20.73 25.32
CA SER A 10 -21.31 -19.47 24.60
C SER A 10 -20.59 -19.50 23.24
N TRP A 11 -20.92 -20.47 22.40
CA TRP A 11 -20.30 -20.64 21.07
C TRP A 11 -21.24 -20.34 19.90
N ARG A 12 -22.36 -19.63 20.13
CA ARG A 12 -23.41 -19.45 19.10
C ARG A 12 -23.58 -18.04 18.51
N THR A 13 -22.75 -17.07 18.88
CA THR A 13 -22.83 -15.70 18.33
C THR A 13 -21.58 -15.21 17.61
N TYR A 14 -20.49 -15.99 17.63
CA TYR A 14 -19.24 -15.67 16.91
C TYR A 14 -19.15 -16.26 15.50
N ASP A 15 -20.07 -17.16 15.12
CA ASP A 15 -19.96 -17.98 13.90
C ASP A 15 -20.65 -17.37 12.66
N HIS A 16 -21.33 -16.24 12.80
CA HIS A 16 -21.98 -15.58 11.65
C HIS A 16 -21.07 -14.61 10.89
N SER A 17 -20.07 -14.01 11.53
CA SER A 17 -19.07 -13.16 10.86
C SER A 17 -17.96 -13.97 10.20
N LEU A 18 -17.58 -15.12 10.77
CA LEU A 18 -16.58 -16.03 10.21
C LEU A 18 -17.06 -16.77 8.95
N ARG A 19 -18.38 -16.85 8.72
CA ARG A 19 -18.98 -17.48 7.55
C ARG A 19 -18.77 -16.70 6.23
N MET A 20 -18.22 -15.48 6.29
CA MET A 20 -17.89 -14.65 5.12
C MET A 20 -16.43 -14.76 4.66
N LEU A 21 -15.53 -15.35 5.45
CA LEU A 21 -14.15 -15.61 5.04
C LEU A 21 -14.09 -17.00 4.41
N SER A 22 -13.60 -17.12 3.17
CA SER A 22 -13.44 -18.46 2.60
C SER A 22 -12.38 -19.22 3.40
N SER A 23 -12.58 -20.53 3.56
CA SER A 23 -11.65 -21.40 4.30
C SER A 23 -10.21 -21.29 3.75
N ASP A 24 -10.08 -21.06 2.45
CA ASP A 24 -8.79 -20.96 1.77
C ASP A 24 -8.07 -19.63 2.09
N GLU A 25 -8.82 -18.52 2.21
CA GLU A 25 -8.25 -17.22 2.58
C GLU A 25 -7.78 -17.20 4.04
N ALA A 26 -8.55 -17.81 4.95
CA ALA A 26 -8.17 -17.93 6.35
C ALA A 26 -6.90 -18.78 6.51
N GLU A 27 -6.79 -19.88 5.74
CA GLU A 27 -5.58 -20.70 5.73
C GLU A 27 -4.38 -19.97 5.11
N ALA A 28 -4.59 -19.22 4.01
CA ALA A 28 -3.56 -18.40 3.40
C ALA A 28 -3.03 -17.33 4.37
N PHE A 29 -3.92 -16.68 5.11
CA PHE A 29 -3.55 -15.74 6.18
C PHE A 29 -2.73 -16.43 7.26
N ARG A 30 -3.17 -17.59 7.75
CA ARG A 30 -2.48 -18.36 8.79
C ARG A 30 -1.06 -18.76 8.38
N LEU A 31 -0.90 -19.30 7.17
CA LEU A 31 0.39 -19.73 6.64
C LEU A 31 1.35 -18.53 6.44
N ASN A 32 0.86 -17.41 5.90
CA ASN A 32 1.67 -16.21 5.74
C ASN A 32 2.07 -15.60 7.10
N ARG A 33 1.19 -15.67 8.10
CA ARG A 33 1.51 -15.21 9.44
C ARG A 33 2.66 -16.00 10.05
N LEU A 34 2.67 -17.32 9.90
CA LEU A 34 3.79 -18.18 10.33
C LEU A 34 5.07 -17.82 9.58
N ALA A 35 5.02 -17.72 8.25
CA ALA A 35 6.17 -17.31 7.44
C ALA A 35 6.72 -15.92 7.82
N ALA A 36 5.85 -14.97 8.17
CA ALA A 36 6.23 -13.64 8.61
C ALA A 36 6.84 -13.62 10.03
N GLN A 37 6.51 -14.59 10.89
CA GLN A 37 7.14 -14.79 12.19
C GLN A 37 8.56 -15.37 12.03
N GLU A 38 8.75 -16.26 11.06
CA GLU A 38 10.07 -16.77 10.64
C GLU A 38 10.92 -15.73 9.88
N GLY A 39 10.39 -14.51 9.69
CA GLY A 39 11.14 -13.40 9.11
C GLY A 39 11.17 -13.37 7.58
N MET A 40 10.36 -14.18 6.90
CA MET A 40 10.27 -14.16 5.43
C MET A 40 9.76 -12.80 4.95
N HIS A 41 10.59 -12.06 4.22
CA HIS A 41 10.31 -10.66 3.84
C HIS A 41 9.00 -10.50 3.05
N ASP A 42 8.75 -11.37 2.08
CA ASP A 42 7.52 -11.33 1.28
C ASP A 42 6.27 -11.59 2.13
N ALA A 43 6.36 -12.47 3.14
CA ALA A 43 5.26 -12.73 4.06
C ALA A 43 4.98 -11.53 4.96
N VAL A 44 6.03 -10.82 5.43
CA VAL A 44 5.86 -9.56 6.20
C VAL A 44 5.13 -8.50 5.38
N LEU A 45 5.44 -8.37 4.08
CA LEU A 45 4.70 -7.51 3.17
C LEU A 45 3.25 -7.98 2.98
N ALA A 46 3.05 -9.29 2.78
CA ALA A 46 1.73 -9.88 2.56
C ALA A 46 0.80 -9.68 3.75
N MET A 47 1.29 -9.71 4.98
CA MET A 47 0.49 -9.41 6.18
C MET A 47 -0.14 -8.01 6.11
N GLY A 48 0.58 -7.01 5.61
CA GLY A 48 0.03 -5.68 5.39
C GLY A 48 -1.14 -5.70 4.40
N TRP A 49 -1.04 -6.52 3.35
CA TRP A 49 -2.10 -6.67 2.35
C TRP A 49 -3.33 -7.39 2.90
N PHE A 50 -3.15 -8.47 3.67
CA PHE A 50 -4.27 -9.21 4.27
C PHE A 50 -5.12 -8.31 5.18
N TYR A 51 -4.46 -7.57 6.08
CA TYR A 51 -5.15 -6.64 6.97
C TYR A 51 -5.77 -5.46 6.23
N LEU A 52 -5.12 -4.93 5.19
CA LEU A 52 -5.70 -3.81 4.43
C LEU A 52 -6.97 -4.20 3.66
N ASN A 53 -7.03 -5.44 3.15
CA ASN A 53 -8.12 -5.90 2.29
C ASN A 53 -9.15 -6.78 3.02
N GLY A 54 -8.90 -7.14 4.29
CA GLY A 54 -9.78 -8.03 5.05
C GLY A 54 -9.87 -9.45 4.47
N VAL A 55 -8.75 -9.97 3.95
CA VAL A 55 -8.70 -11.30 3.33
C VAL A 55 -8.25 -12.33 4.37
N GLY A 56 -9.08 -13.31 4.70
CA GLY A 56 -8.77 -14.33 5.72
C GLY A 56 -8.65 -13.79 7.16
N VAL A 57 -8.87 -12.49 7.35
CA VAL A 57 -8.86 -11.75 8.61
C VAL A 57 -9.78 -10.54 8.46
N GLU A 58 -10.34 -10.02 9.55
CA GLU A 58 -11.06 -8.75 9.50
C GLU A 58 -10.12 -7.61 9.03
N ALA A 59 -10.65 -6.70 8.21
CA ALA A 59 -9.87 -5.57 7.74
C ALA A 59 -9.48 -4.66 8.91
N ASP A 60 -8.20 -4.33 8.99
CA ASP A 60 -7.62 -3.49 10.04
C ASP A 60 -6.49 -2.65 9.43
N GLU A 61 -6.76 -1.37 9.20
CA GLU A 61 -5.81 -0.48 8.57
C GLU A 61 -4.60 -0.19 9.47
N ASP A 62 -4.77 -0.14 10.79
CA ASP A 62 -3.67 0.09 11.73
C ASP A 62 -2.73 -1.12 11.79
N ALA A 63 -3.30 -2.34 11.78
CA ALA A 63 -2.52 -3.56 11.63
C ALA A 63 -1.79 -3.59 10.27
N ALA A 64 -2.45 -3.19 9.18
CA ALA A 64 -1.81 -3.09 7.87
C ALA A 64 -0.62 -2.13 7.88
N VAL A 65 -0.80 -0.93 8.44
CA VAL A 65 0.26 0.08 8.61
C VAL A 65 1.41 -0.47 9.46
N HIS A 66 1.12 -1.19 10.53
CA HIS A 66 2.14 -1.83 11.37
C HIS A 66 3.02 -2.79 10.55
N TRP A 67 2.40 -3.70 9.79
CA TRP A 67 3.11 -4.67 8.97
C TRP A 67 3.88 -4.02 7.81
N TYR A 68 3.28 -3.06 7.11
CA TYR A 68 4.00 -2.32 6.07
C TYR A 68 5.17 -1.51 6.64
N LYS A 69 5.05 -0.90 7.84
CA LYS A 69 6.19 -0.25 8.50
C LYS A 69 7.30 -1.25 8.83
N LYS A 70 6.96 -2.48 9.23
CA LYS A 70 7.94 -3.56 9.47
C LYS A 70 8.67 -3.93 8.17
N SER A 71 7.96 -4.15 7.08
CA SER A 71 8.54 -4.47 5.76
C SER A 71 9.36 -3.30 5.19
N ALA A 72 8.88 -2.06 5.32
CA ALA A 72 9.61 -0.86 4.89
C ALA A 72 10.94 -0.66 5.65
N ARG A 73 11.02 -1.02 6.94
CA ARG A 73 12.29 -1.00 7.69
C ARG A 73 13.31 -2.01 7.15
N GLN A 74 12.86 -3.08 6.51
CA GLN A 74 13.70 -4.05 5.81
C GLN A 74 14.09 -3.58 4.39
N GLY A 75 13.63 -2.40 3.98
CA GLY A 75 13.99 -1.79 2.70
C GLY A 75 13.02 -2.09 1.56
N ASP A 76 11.89 -2.74 1.82
CA ASP A 76 10.90 -3.07 0.80
C ASP A 76 10.18 -1.82 0.28
N GLU A 77 10.37 -1.52 -1.00
CA GLU A 77 9.83 -0.35 -1.66
C GLU A 77 8.33 -0.44 -1.94
N ARG A 78 7.79 -1.68 -2.03
CA ARG A 78 6.36 -1.94 -2.21
C ARG A 78 5.62 -1.58 -0.93
N ALA A 79 6.17 -1.94 0.23
CA ALA A 79 5.62 -1.54 1.53
C ALA A 79 5.65 -0.02 1.73
N MET A 80 6.76 0.63 1.38
CA MET A 80 6.85 2.10 1.40
C MET A 80 5.81 2.74 0.48
N PHE A 81 5.59 2.18 -0.71
CA PHE A 81 4.55 2.66 -1.60
C PHE A 81 3.15 2.51 -1.00
N SER A 82 2.82 1.35 -0.42
CA SER A 82 1.53 1.11 0.26
C SER A 82 1.28 2.10 1.39
N LEU A 83 2.30 2.37 2.23
CA LEU A 83 2.22 3.41 3.28
C LEU A 83 1.92 4.79 2.70
N GLY A 84 2.55 5.13 1.58
CA GLY A 84 2.27 6.37 0.88
C GLY A 84 0.83 6.46 0.35
N GLN A 85 0.27 5.34 -0.13
CA GLN A 85 -1.13 5.29 -0.58
C GLN A 85 -2.11 5.44 0.60
N ILE A 86 -1.87 4.73 1.70
CA ILE A 86 -2.68 4.82 2.92
C ILE A 86 -2.70 6.26 3.43
N ALA A 87 -1.51 6.87 3.62
CA ALA A 87 -1.39 8.26 4.06
C ALA A 87 -2.09 9.23 3.08
N TYR A 88 -2.00 9.00 1.77
CA TYR A 88 -2.70 9.82 0.78
C TYR A 88 -4.23 9.73 0.92
N MET A 89 -4.78 8.53 1.12
CA MET A 89 -6.22 8.30 1.32
C MET A 89 -6.73 8.98 2.59
N GLN A 90 -5.93 8.95 3.65
CA GLN A 90 -6.20 9.63 4.92
C GLN A 90 -5.96 11.16 4.85
N ARG A 91 -5.66 11.72 3.68
CA ARG A 91 -5.31 13.14 3.48
C ARG A 91 -4.03 13.59 4.22
N GLY A 92 -3.22 12.65 4.70
CA GLY A 92 -1.86 12.86 5.22
C GLY A 92 -0.84 13.07 4.10
N TYR A 93 -1.03 14.10 3.26
CA TYR A 93 -0.25 14.28 2.04
C TYR A 93 1.25 14.51 2.26
N GLY A 94 1.63 15.14 3.38
CA GLY A 94 3.03 15.29 3.77
C GLY A 94 3.70 13.96 4.08
N GLU A 95 3.01 13.08 4.81
CA GLU A 95 3.49 11.72 5.08
C GLU A 95 3.53 10.87 3.78
N ALA A 96 2.49 10.99 2.94
CA ALA A 96 2.46 10.33 1.64
C ALA A 96 3.67 10.71 0.78
N LEU A 97 4.03 12.00 0.74
CA LEU A 97 5.21 12.50 0.04
C LEU A 97 6.49 11.82 0.55
N VAL A 98 6.66 11.72 1.87
CA VAL A 98 7.84 11.09 2.50
C VAL A 98 7.95 9.63 2.08
N TRP A 99 6.87 8.87 2.18
CA TRP A 99 6.87 7.46 1.81
C TRP A 99 7.09 7.23 0.32
N PHE A 100 6.45 8.03 -0.54
CA PHE A 100 6.69 7.94 -1.98
C PHE A 100 8.12 8.30 -2.37
N LYS A 101 8.75 9.29 -1.72
CA LYS A 101 10.18 9.61 -1.92
C LYS A 101 11.07 8.43 -1.56
N ARG A 102 10.89 7.86 -0.36
CA ARG A 102 11.67 6.67 0.08
C ARG A 102 11.54 5.50 -0.88
N ALA A 103 10.32 5.20 -1.34
CA ALA A 103 10.09 4.16 -2.33
C ALA A 103 10.73 4.49 -3.69
N ALA A 104 10.66 5.74 -4.13
CA ALA A 104 11.27 6.19 -5.39
C ALA A 104 12.81 6.12 -5.36
N ASP A 105 13.45 6.41 -4.22
CA ASP A 105 14.89 6.26 -4.02
C ASP A 105 15.33 4.79 -4.16
N LYS A 106 14.42 3.86 -3.88
CA LYS A 106 14.56 2.42 -4.13
C LYS A 106 14.10 1.99 -5.53
N LYS A 107 13.97 2.94 -6.46
CA LYS A 107 13.57 2.74 -7.86
C LYS A 107 12.12 2.23 -8.03
N HIS A 108 11.22 2.47 -7.08
CA HIS A 108 9.80 2.15 -7.27
C HIS A 108 9.14 3.12 -8.26
N HIS A 109 8.95 2.67 -9.50
CA HIS A 109 8.50 3.52 -10.61
C HIS A 109 7.08 4.08 -10.43
N ARG A 110 6.17 3.37 -9.74
CA ARG A 110 4.83 3.92 -9.44
C ARG A 110 4.92 5.08 -8.44
N SER A 111 5.85 5.04 -7.49
CA SER A 111 6.04 6.14 -6.52
C SER A 111 6.50 7.42 -7.21
N LEU A 112 7.39 7.32 -8.20
CA LEU A 112 7.78 8.46 -9.04
C LEU A 112 6.56 9.12 -9.69
N PHE A 113 5.64 8.33 -10.25
CA PHE A 113 4.41 8.87 -10.83
C PHE A 113 3.52 9.57 -9.79
N TRP A 114 3.40 9.03 -8.59
CA TRP A 114 2.64 9.66 -7.50
C TRP A 114 3.28 10.96 -7.01
N LEU A 115 4.61 11.03 -6.90
CA LEU A 115 5.33 12.28 -6.63
C LEU A 115 5.02 13.33 -7.70
N GLY A 116 5.06 12.94 -8.98
CA GLY A 116 4.66 13.80 -10.09
C GLY A 116 3.25 14.35 -9.92
N LYS A 117 2.28 13.49 -9.55
CA LYS A 117 0.89 13.93 -9.28
C LYS A 117 0.79 14.93 -8.13
N LEU A 118 1.50 14.70 -7.02
CA LEU A 118 1.47 15.61 -5.86
C LEU A 118 1.98 17.00 -6.23
N TYR A 119 3.14 17.08 -6.90
CA TYR A 119 3.71 18.36 -7.34
C TYR A 119 2.90 19.02 -8.47
N TRP A 120 2.29 18.23 -9.37
CA TRP A 120 1.43 18.75 -10.43
C TRP A 120 0.21 19.48 -9.86
N ARG A 121 -0.40 18.90 -8.82
CA ARG A 121 -1.61 19.43 -8.19
C ARG A 121 -1.34 20.41 -7.05
N GLY A 122 -0.11 20.45 -6.51
CA GLY A 122 0.18 21.16 -5.27
C GLY A 122 -0.51 20.52 -4.05
N THR A 123 -0.69 19.20 -4.05
CA THR A 123 -1.38 18.49 -2.98
C THR A 123 -0.38 18.12 -1.88
N GLY A 124 -0.46 18.82 -0.73
CA GLY A 124 0.49 18.64 0.39
C GLY A 124 1.89 19.20 0.13
N VAL A 125 2.10 19.86 -1.01
CA VAL A 125 3.35 20.51 -1.41
C VAL A 125 3.01 21.76 -2.22
N VAL A 126 3.92 22.73 -2.28
CA VAL A 126 3.80 23.84 -3.22
C VAL A 126 3.78 23.28 -4.65
N GLN A 127 2.82 23.74 -5.46
CA GLN A 127 2.70 23.28 -6.85
C GLN A 127 3.99 23.58 -7.63
N ASN A 128 4.49 22.56 -8.34
CA ASN A 128 5.65 22.69 -9.20
C ASN A 128 5.49 21.76 -10.42
N ARG A 129 4.97 22.32 -11.52
CA ARG A 129 4.69 21.55 -12.75
C ARG A 129 5.96 21.09 -13.47
N GLN A 130 7.06 21.84 -13.36
CA GLN A 130 8.35 21.46 -13.95
C GLN A 130 8.91 20.22 -13.25
N LEU A 131 8.97 20.24 -11.91
CA LEU A 131 9.41 19.10 -11.11
C LEU A 131 8.48 17.89 -11.28
N ALA A 132 7.17 18.12 -11.37
CA ALA A 132 6.21 17.07 -11.71
C ALA A 132 6.52 16.41 -13.06
N GLY A 133 6.82 17.21 -14.08
CA GLY A 133 7.25 16.74 -15.39
C GLY A 133 8.50 15.86 -15.33
N GLN A 134 9.50 16.25 -14.52
CA GLN A 134 10.70 15.45 -14.29
C GLN A 134 10.39 14.10 -13.65
N TYR A 135 9.50 14.05 -12.66
CA TYR A 135 9.06 12.79 -12.05
C TYR A 135 8.30 11.89 -13.03
N PHE A 136 7.42 12.46 -13.87
CA PHE A 136 6.74 11.71 -14.92
C PHE A 136 7.72 11.17 -15.97
N ALA A 137 8.71 11.96 -16.38
CA ALA A 137 9.78 11.55 -17.29
C ALA A 137 10.53 10.33 -16.74
N LYS A 138 11.05 10.41 -15.50
CA LYS A 138 11.74 9.30 -14.84
C LYS A 138 10.86 8.05 -14.75
N ALA A 139 9.59 8.18 -14.39
CA ALA A 139 8.67 7.04 -14.34
C ALA A 139 8.43 6.42 -15.73
N ALA A 140 8.37 7.23 -16.79
CA ALA A 140 8.18 6.78 -18.16
C ALA A 140 9.41 6.09 -18.75
N GLU A 141 10.62 6.54 -18.40
CA GLU A 141 11.90 5.89 -18.72
C GLU A 141 11.96 4.49 -18.11
N MET A 142 11.40 4.33 -16.91
CA MET A 142 11.19 3.02 -16.27
C MET A 142 10.04 2.21 -16.86
N LYS A 143 9.61 2.54 -18.09
CA LYS A 143 8.56 1.86 -18.86
C LYS A 143 7.19 1.79 -18.18
N LEU A 144 6.88 2.72 -17.25
CA LEU A 144 5.54 2.78 -16.65
C LEU A 144 4.53 3.33 -17.68
N PRO A 145 3.53 2.54 -18.14
CA PRO A 145 2.67 2.95 -19.25
C PRO A 145 1.82 4.20 -18.95
N ILE A 146 1.36 4.34 -17.70
CA ILE A 146 0.57 5.51 -17.30
C ILE A 146 1.40 6.79 -17.38
N ALA A 147 2.68 6.75 -16.98
CA ALA A 147 3.57 7.89 -17.06
C ALA A 147 3.87 8.29 -18.51
N GLN A 148 4.11 7.31 -19.39
CA GLN A 148 4.30 7.56 -20.83
C GLN A 148 3.08 8.22 -21.46
N ARG A 149 1.86 7.76 -21.12
CA ARG A 149 0.61 8.38 -21.58
C ARG A 149 0.46 9.80 -21.05
N THR A 150 0.76 10.02 -19.77
CA THR A 150 0.72 11.35 -19.14
C THR A 150 1.68 12.32 -19.84
N LEU A 151 2.92 11.92 -20.11
CA LEU A 151 3.86 12.79 -20.82
C LEU A 151 3.38 13.12 -22.23
N ARG A 152 2.89 12.15 -22.99
CA ARG A 152 2.34 12.43 -24.33
C ARG A 152 1.19 13.44 -24.27
N TYR A 153 0.31 13.32 -23.28
CA TYR A 153 -0.78 14.28 -23.06
C TYR A 153 -0.23 15.68 -22.71
N LEU A 154 0.73 15.75 -21.80
CA LEU A 154 1.34 17.02 -21.38
C LEU A 154 2.10 17.70 -22.52
N SER A 155 2.87 16.96 -23.32
CA SER A 155 3.58 17.49 -24.48
C SER A 155 2.63 18.04 -25.55
N ARG A 156 1.51 17.36 -25.80
CA ARG A 156 0.51 17.82 -26.79
C ARG A 156 -0.21 19.10 -26.36
N ASN A 157 -0.43 19.28 -25.06
CA ASN A 157 -1.20 20.40 -24.53
C ASN A 157 -0.33 21.57 -24.04
N ASN A 158 0.99 21.42 -23.98
CA ASN A 158 1.94 22.48 -23.66
C ASN A 158 2.75 22.97 -24.89
N SER A 159 2.54 22.40 -26.09
CA SER A 159 3.10 22.98 -27.31
C SER A 159 2.39 24.31 -27.58
N PRO A 160 3.10 25.45 -27.69
CA PRO A 160 2.48 26.68 -28.14
C PRO A 160 1.91 26.40 -29.53
N SER A 161 0.60 26.63 -29.70
CA SER A 161 -0.06 26.59 -31.00
C SER A 161 0.78 27.43 -31.96
N HIS A 162 1.34 26.80 -32.99
CA HIS A 162 1.96 27.53 -34.09
C HIS A 162 0.86 28.38 -34.74
N SER A 163 0.88 29.67 -34.43
CA SER A 163 0.20 30.75 -35.15
C SER A 163 1.03 31.18 -36.34
#